data_AF-A0A8B6D0P1-F1
#
_entry.id   AF-A0A8B6D0P1-F1
#
_cell.length_a   1.000
_cell.length_b   1.000
_cell.length_c   1.000
_cell.angle_alpha   90.00
_cell.angle_beta   90.00
_cell.angle_gamma   90.00
#
_symmetry.space_group_name_H-M   'P 1'
#
loop_
_entity.id
_entity.type
_entity.pdbx_description
1 polymer ?
#
loop_
_entity_poly.entity_id
_entity_poly.type
_entity_poly.pdbx_seq_one_letter_code
_entity_poly.pdbx_strand_id
1 'polypeptide(L)'
;MTPREQRNQRKEWRKIKSKQRKRKKSNHNILTPPSSPQPAPEQIPPEHHSTRRKKRLMAKCYRDNDQLRLEIEKQKRLAHRLQMRLLRLKRKSSLNTPTGQDTPRSKARKLLRHWSTEKGKGSRAKRRLMKNQAKKALQFQYTLNAELMNKYRSKNKGKQALSQIIRGKLMRKYKIITEAVNEFRFTAGRQRQKKGSLSKRLTDRVCSFYERDDISRITPGIKDTVTKNGIKKQRRVMTESIEIIHERFILENTDIKISYPTFCRMRPFWVQPPKDSDRETCACKYHENMQFLVNSLHGLNCLPSKRLQEIVKMFACDINKMDCMYGRCMECKEVILQSETDSTINTEWFQWKTKKETRLINNQEKEVTLTVKEKVTDSIDSLIDTFSSEMQRFKVHTFQYHQPIQSLQEHERKLKRK
;
A
#
# COMPACT_ATOMS: atom_id res chain seq x y z
N MET A 1 31.48 -61.84 -36.61
CA MET A 1 31.37 -61.40 -35.20
C MET A 1 31.58 -59.89 -35.12
N THR A 2 30.61 -59.14 -34.61
CA THR A 2 30.71 -57.68 -34.47
C THR A 2 31.76 -57.30 -33.40
N PRO A 3 32.37 -56.09 -33.45
CA PRO A 3 33.30 -55.63 -32.41
C PRO A 3 32.71 -55.67 -30.99
N ARG A 4 31.37 -55.57 -30.89
CA ARG A 4 30.61 -55.66 -29.65
C ARG A 4 30.52 -57.10 -29.13
N GLU A 5 30.29 -58.07 -30.01
CA GLU A 5 30.31 -59.51 -29.68
C GLU A 5 31.70 -59.97 -29.22
N GLN A 6 32.77 -59.55 -29.91
CA GLN A 6 34.14 -59.87 -29.49
C GLN A 6 34.45 -59.32 -28.09
N ARG A 7 33.91 -58.14 -27.75
CA ARG A 7 34.08 -57.54 -26.43
C ARG A 7 33.32 -58.31 -25.35
N ASN A 8 32.14 -58.83 -25.67
CA ASN A 8 31.35 -59.66 -24.77
C ASN A 8 32.02 -61.02 -24.55
N GLN A 9 32.52 -61.68 -25.60
CA GLN A 9 33.30 -62.93 -25.46
C GLN A 9 34.54 -62.74 -24.58
N ARG A 10 35.30 -61.65 -24.78
CA ARG A 10 36.46 -61.35 -23.92
C ARG A 10 36.07 -61.11 -22.45
N LYS A 11 34.90 -60.54 -22.18
CA LYS A 11 34.37 -60.39 -20.81
C LYS A 11 34.01 -61.74 -20.20
N GLU A 12 33.34 -62.60 -20.96
CA GLU A 12 32.96 -63.96 -20.53
C GLU A 12 34.21 -64.79 -20.20
N TRP A 13 35.21 -64.75 -21.07
CA TRP A 13 36.49 -65.44 -20.88
C TRP A 13 37.22 -65.00 -19.60
N ARG A 14 37.21 -63.69 -19.30
CA ARG A 14 37.81 -63.16 -18.05
C ARG A 14 37.06 -63.65 -16.82
N LYS A 15 35.72 -63.73 -16.87
CA LYS A 15 34.91 -64.28 -15.77
C LYS A 15 35.20 -65.76 -15.53
N ILE A 16 35.27 -66.56 -16.59
CA ILE A 16 35.57 -68.00 -16.53
C ILE A 16 36.97 -68.23 -15.91
N LYS A 17 38.00 -67.54 -16.41
CA LYS A 17 39.36 -67.66 -15.84
C LYS A 17 39.45 -67.24 -14.38
N SER A 18 38.68 -66.21 -13.98
CA SER A 18 38.62 -65.78 -12.59
C SER A 18 38.00 -66.83 -11.68
N LYS A 19 36.92 -67.51 -12.11
CA LYS A 19 36.31 -68.62 -11.36
C LYS A 19 37.28 -69.80 -11.23
N GLN A 20 37.98 -70.16 -12.30
CA GLN A 20 38.98 -71.24 -12.29
C GLN A 20 40.12 -70.97 -11.29
N ARG A 21 40.63 -69.72 -11.24
CA ARG A 21 41.68 -69.33 -10.28
C ARG A 21 41.21 -69.41 -8.83
N LYS A 22 39.98 -68.99 -8.54
CA LYS A 22 39.40 -69.10 -7.19
C LYS A 22 39.29 -70.56 -6.76
N ARG A 23 38.85 -71.45 -7.66
CA ARG A 23 38.71 -72.89 -7.42
C ARG A 23 40.05 -73.59 -7.18
N LYS A 24 41.10 -73.23 -7.92
CA LYS A 24 42.47 -73.71 -7.64
C LYS A 24 42.99 -73.24 -6.28
N LYS A 25 42.64 -72.02 -5.87
CA LYS A 25 43.07 -71.46 -4.58
C LYS A 25 42.35 -72.11 -3.39
N SER A 26 41.07 -72.51 -3.55
CA SER A 26 40.35 -73.24 -2.50
C SER A 26 40.86 -74.66 -2.31
N ASN A 27 41.21 -75.36 -3.40
CA ASN A 27 41.69 -76.74 -3.32
C ASN A 27 43.11 -76.85 -2.72
N HIS A 28 43.93 -75.80 -2.80
CA HIS A 28 45.28 -75.81 -2.22
C HIS A 28 45.28 -75.79 -0.68
N ASN A 29 44.15 -75.43 -0.05
CA ASN A 29 44.03 -75.27 1.39
C ASN A 29 43.47 -76.50 2.14
N ILE A 30 43.20 -77.63 1.47
CA ILE A 30 42.47 -78.77 2.07
C ILE A 30 43.36 -80.02 2.29
N LEU A 31 44.61 -80.08 1.83
CA LEU A 31 45.47 -81.24 2.07
C LEU A 31 46.84 -80.86 2.65
N THR A 32 46.97 -80.92 3.98
CA THR A 32 48.12 -81.54 4.67
C THR A 32 47.88 -81.62 6.18
N PRO A 33 48.04 -82.81 6.83
CA PRO A 33 47.86 -82.99 8.27
C PRO A 33 49.10 -82.53 9.07
N PRO A 34 48.98 -82.17 10.36
CA PRO A 34 50.09 -81.63 11.14
C PRO A 34 50.94 -82.75 11.76
N SER A 35 52.26 -82.71 11.52
CA SER A 35 53.23 -83.59 12.20
C SER A 35 53.79 -82.95 13.48
N SER A 36 53.98 -83.82 14.49
CA SER A 36 54.60 -83.59 15.80
C SER A 36 56.03 -83.00 15.75
N PRO A 37 56.51 -82.39 16.85
CA PRO A 37 57.84 -81.77 16.89
C PRO A 37 58.90 -82.71 17.47
N GLN A 38 60.04 -82.87 16.78
CA GLN A 38 61.29 -83.39 17.34
C GLN A 38 62.50 -82.69 16.66
N PRO A 39 63.67 -82.64 17.33
CA PRO A 39 64.63 -81.53 17.27
C PRO A 39 65.81 -81.74 16.30
N ALA A 40 66.69 -80.73 16.24
CA ALA A 40 67.94 -80.57 15.48
C ALA A 40 68.90 -81.79 15.52
N PRO A 41 70.03 -81.87 14.77
CA PRO A 41 70.70 -80.86 13.90
C PRO A 41 71.19 -81.43 12.53
N GLU A 42 71.71 -80.60 11.61
CA GLU A 42 72.87 -80.94 10.75
C GLU A 42 73.21 -79.83 9.75
N GLN A 43 74.50 -79.74 9.43
CA GLN A 43 75.13 -78.73 8.60
C GLN A 43 74.67 -78.83 7.14
N ILE A 44 74.11 -77.74 6.59
CA ILE A 44 73.72 -77.63 5.18
C ILE A 44 74.73 -76.74 4.44
N PRO A 45 75.21 -77.09 3.23
CA PRO A 45 76.18 -76.30 2.47
C PRO A 45 75.59 -74.93 2.07
N PRO A 46 76.42 -73.92 1.73
CA PRO A 46 75.91 -72.60 1.37
C PRO A 46 75.07 -72.72 0.08
N GLU A 47 73.76 -72.49 0.20
CA GLU A 47 72.89 -72.38 -0.97
C GLU A 47 73.41 -71.26 -1.88
N HIS A 48 73.98 -71.64 -3.03
CA HIS A 48 74.14 -70.75 -4.16
C HIS A 48 72.75 -70.32 -4.63
N HIS A 49 72.17 -69.30 -3.99
CA HIS A 49 71.03 -68.57 -4.53
C HIS A 49 71.43 -68.08 -5.91
N SER A 50 70.89 -68.73 -6.95
CA SER A 50 71.22 -68.41 -8.34
C SER A 50 71.21 -66.89 -8.52
N THR A 51 72.31 -66.34 -9.02
CA THR A 51 72.46 -64.91 -9.33
C THR A 51 71.25 -64.36 -10.10
N ARG A 52 70.56 -65.22 -10.86
CA ARG A 52 69.30 -64.98 -11.54
C ARG A 52 68.12 -64.64 -10.61
N ARG A 53 67.94 -65.32 -9.47
CA ARG A 53 66.89 -65.02 -8.48
C ARG A 53 67.15 -63.67 -7.80
N LYS A 54 68.40 -63.40 -7.39
CA LYS A 54 68.81 -62.08 -6.85
C LYS A 54 68.58 -60.96 -7.87
N LYS A 55 68.99 -61.14 -9.13
CA LYS A 55 68.73 -60.18 -10.22
C LYS A 55 67.23 -59.95 -10.46
N ARG A 56 66.39 -60.99 -10.41
CA ARG A 56 64.93 -60.86 -10.54
C ARG A 56 64.29 -60.10 -9.38
N LEU A 57 64.75 -60.33 -8.15
CA LEU A 57 64.28 -59.61 -6.96
C LEU A 57 64.70 -58.14 -7.00
N MET A 58 65.94 -57.84 -7.37
CA MET A 58 66.39 -56.45 -7.58
C MET A 58 65.58 -55.77 -8.69
N ALA A 59 65.39 -56.40 -9.84
CA ALA A 59 64.58 -55.85 -10.93
C ALA A 59 63.09 -55.67 -10.55
N LYS A 60 62.57 -56.47 -9.61
CA LYS A 60 61.24 -56.24 -9.03
C LYS A 60 61.25 -55.01 -8.11
N CYS A 61 62.23 -54.91 -7.22
CA CYS A 61 62.42 -53.76 -6.33
C CYS A 61 62.55 -52.43 -7.10
N TYR A 62 63.29 -52.41 -8.21
CA TYR A 62 63.38 -51.21 -9.07
C TYR A 62 62.05 -50.83 -9.71
N ARG A 63 61.27 -51.82 -10.19
CA ARG A 63 59.93 -51.57 -10.76
C ARG A 63 58.94 -51.09 -9.71
N ASP A 64 58.96 -51.68 -8.53
CA ASP A 64 58.10 -51.28 -7.41
C ASP A 64 58.47 -49.85 -6.95
N ASN A 65 59.77 -49.51 -6.90
CA ASN A 65 60.25 -48.15 -6.63
C ASN A 65 59.78 -47.13 -7.68
N ASP A 66 59.82 -47.50 -8.96
CA ASP A 66 59.34 -46.62 -10.04
C ASP A 66 57.82 -46.37 -9.96
N GLN A 67 57.04 -47.41 -9.64
CA GLN A 67 55.61 -47.27 -9.38
C GLN A 67 55.33 -46.37 -8.16
N LEU A 68 56.08 -46.55 -7.08
CA LEU A 68 55.95 -45.70 -5.88
C LEU A 68 56.29 -44.24 -6.20
N ARG A 69 57.31 -43.98 -7.02
CA ARG A 69 57.65 -42.62 -7.49
C ARG A 69 56.52 -41.98 -8.28
N LEU A 70 55.91 -42.71 -9.22
CA LEU A 70 54.77 -42.23 -10.01
C LEU A 70 53.55 -41.94 -9.13
N GLU A 71 53.27 -42.78 -8.13
CA GLU A 71 52.15 -42.55 -7.21
C GLU A 71 52.43 -41.34 -6.31
N ILE A 72 53.65 -41.16 -5.80
CA ILE A 72 54.05 -39.96 -5.05
C ILE A 72 53.82 -38.69 -5.90
N GLU A 73 54.23 -38.70 -7.17
CA GLU A 73 54.03 -37.57 -8.09
C GLU A 73 52.54 -37.26 -8.31
N LYS A 74 51.72 -38.29 -8.47
CA LYS A 74 50.26 -38.16 -8.60
C LYS A 74 49.62 -37.61 -7.33
N GLN A 75 50.04 -38.07 -6.15
CA GLN A 75 49.59 -37.56 -4.85
C GLN A 75 50.02 -36.10 -4.66
N LYS A 76 51.24 -35.72 -5.03
CA LYS A 76 51.70 -34.31 -5.02
C LYS A 76 50.82 -33.42 -5.89
N ARG A 77 50.47 -33.85 -7.11
CA ARG A 77 49.56 -33.11 -8.00
C ARG A 77 48.14 -33.01 -7.47
N LEU A 78 47.66 -34.05 -6.78
CA LEU A 78 46.36 -34.03 -6.12
C LEU A 78 46.35 -33.06 -4.93
N ALA A 79 47.36 -33.15 -4.06
CA ALA A 79 47.57 -32.26 -2.93
C ALA A 79 47.64 -30.80 -3.37
N HIS A 80 48.42 -30.49 -4.42
CA HIS A 80 48.50 -29.14 -4.99
C HIS A 80 47.14 -28.64 -5.51
N ARG A 81 46.37 -29.49 -6.22
CA ARG A 81 45.01 -29.13 -6.66
C ARG A 81 44.06 -28.85 -5.49
N LEU A 82 44.11 -29.67 -4.44
CA LEU A 82 43.30 -29.50 -3.24
C LEU A 82 43.72 -28.25 -2.45
N GLN A 83 45.01 -27.98 -2.34
CA GLN A 83 45.55 -26.76 -1.72
C GLN A 83 45.11 -25.51 -2.47
N MET A 84 45.16 -25.51 -3.80
CA MET A 84 44.65 -24.41 -4.63
C MET A 84 43.13 -24.23 -4.50
N ARG A 85 42.38 -25.32 -4.30
CA ARG A 85 40.93 -25.26 -4.03
C ARG A 85 40.65 -24.67 -2.65
N LEU A 86 41.40 -25.09 -1.63
CA LEU A 86 41.33 -24.53 -0.28
C LEU A 86 41.70 -23.05 -0.25
N LEU A 87 42.74 -22.62 -0.97
CA LEU A 87 43.10 -21.20 -1.11
C LEU A 87 41.97 -20.37 -1.72
N ARG A 88 41.27 -20.90 -2.73
CA ARG A 88 40.10 -20.23 -3.33
C ARG A 88 38.91 -20.19 -2.37
N LEU A 89 38.68 -21.23 -1.58
CA LEU A 89 37.63 -21.29 -0.56
C LEU A 89 37.94 -20.35 0.61
N LYS A 90 39.19 -20.33 1.09
CA LYS A 90 39.67 -19.40 2.11
C LYS A 90 39.60 -17.95 1.65
N ARG A 91 39.94 -17.64 0.38
CA ARG A 91 39.71 -16.29 -0.18
C ARG A 91 38.23 -15.92 -0.26
N LYS A 92 37.35 -16.89 -0.51
CA LYS A 92 35.89 -16.66 -0.45
C LYS A 92 35.40 -16.42 0.98
N SER A 93 36.04 -17.00 2.00
CA SER A 93 35.66 -16.79 3.40
C SER A 93 36.36 -15.60 4.06
N SER A 94 37.56 -15.20 3.61
CA SER A 94 38.37 -14.11 4.18
C SER A 94 38.01 -12.73 3.63
N LEU A 95 37.44 -12.67 2.43
CA LEU A 95 36.72 -11.48 1.98
C LEU A 95 35.34 -11.55 2.62
N ASN A 96 35.00 -10.58 3.46
CA ASN A 96 33.64 -10.27 3.95
C ASN A 96 32.68 -9.92 2.81
N THR A 97 32.68 -10.71 1.74
CA THR A 97 31.69 -10.68 0.67
C THR A 97 30.55 -11.57 1.16
N PRO A 98 29.37 -11.01 1.44
CA PRO A 98 28.21 -11.77 1.85
C PRO A 98 28.02 -12.93 0.87
N THR A 99 27.84 -14.13 1.41
CA THR A 99 27.39 -15.32 0.68
C THR A 99 26.27 -14.94 -0.29
N GLY A 100 26.61 -14.81 -1.58
CA GLY A 100 25.65 -14.41 -2.63
C GLY A 100 26.09 -13.30 -3.59
N GLN A 101 27.20 -12.59 -3.35
CA GLN A 101 27.61 -11.51 -4.28
C GLN A 101 28.42 -12.03 -5.48
N ASP A 102 27.86 -11.84 -6.67
CA ASP A 102 28.49 -12.16 -7.96
C ASP A 102 29.74 -11.27 -8.20
N THR A 103 30.88 -11.88 -8.57
CA THR A 103 32.03 -11.11 -9.06
C THR A 103 31.64 -10.28 -10.30
N PRO A 104 32.31 -9.15 -10.63
CA PRO A 104 32.07 -8.38 -11.86
C PRO A 104 31.95 -9.25 -13.13
N ARG A 105 32.82 -10.27 -13.21
CA ARG A 105 32.82 -11.26 -14.29
C ARG A 105 31.64 -12.23 -14.21
N SER A 106 31.21 -12.63 -13.01
CA SER A 106 30.02 -13.47 -12.80
C SER A 106 28.73 -12.71 -13.12
N LYS A 107 28.59 -11.47 -12.63
CA LYS A 107 27.45 -10.56 -12.87
C LYS A 107 27.25 -10.32 -14.37
N ALA A 108 28.32 -10.00 -15.09
CA ALA A 108 28.29 -9.87 -16.55
C ALA A 108 27.91 -11.19 -17.26
N ARG A 109 28.40 -12.35 -16.81
CA ARG A 109 28.04 -13.65 -17.41
C ARG A 109 26.58 -14.04 -17.15
N LYS A 110 26.04 -13.70 -15.98
CA LYS A 110 24.65 -13.99 -15.59
C LYS A 110 23.66 -13.16 -16.41
N LEU A 111 23.93 -11.86 -16.57
CA LEU A 111 23.11 -10.97 -17.42
C LEU A 111 23.09 -11.42 -18.88
N LEU A 112 24.23 -11.87 -19.40
CA LEU A 112 24.36 -12.30 -20.80
C LEU A 112 24.00 -13.78 -21.03
N ARG A 113 23.41 -14.46 -20.04
CA ARG A 113 23.15 -15.92 -20.12
C ARG A 113 22.15 -16.26 -21.23
N HIS A 114 21.11 -15.44 -21.39
CA HIS A 114 20.00 -15.64 -22.34
C HIS A 114 20.09 -14.82 -23.63
N TRP A 115 21.14 -13.99 -23.79
CA TRP A 115 21.30 -13.13 -24.97
C TRP A 115 21.36 -13.90 -26.29
N SER A 116 21.83 -15.15 -26.28
CA SER A 116 22.03 -15.94 -27.52
C SER A 116 20.84 -16.81 -27.93
N THR A 117 19.75 -16.83 -27.16
CA THR A 117 18.59 -17.72 -27.39
C THR A 117 17.41 -17.05 -28.09
N GLU A 118 17.42 -15.72 -28.24
CA GLU A 118 16.35 -15.02 -28.96
C GLU A 118 16.66 -14.88 -30.46
N LYS A 119 15.58 -14.91 -31.26
CA LYS A 119 15.50 -14.86 -32.73
C LYS A 119 16.00 -13.53 -33.32
N GLY A 120 17.23 -13.12 -33.01
CA GLY A 120 17.85 -11.91 -33.56
C GLY A 120 18.38 -12.13 -34.99
N LYS A 121 18.06 -11.21 -35.90
CA LYS A 121 18.56 -11.18 -37.29
C LYS A 121 20.10 -11.02 -37.29
N GLY A 122 20.82 -11.96 -37.91
CA GLY A 122 22.28 -11.92 -38.10
C GLY A 122 23.02 -13.26 -37.91
N SER A 123 24.23 -13.36 -38.46
CA SER A 123 25.03 -14.60 -38.38
C SER A 123 25.41 -14.97 -36.94
N ARG A 124 25.57 -16.26 -36.66
CA ARG A 124 26.00 -16.79 -35.34
C ARG A 124 27.31 -16.15 -34.86
N ALA A 125 28.23 -15.86 -35.78
CA ALA A 125 29.50 -15.19 -35.51
C ALA A 125 29.30 -13.74 -35.03
N LYS A 126 28.45 -12.96 -35.72
CA LYS A 126 28.13 -11.56 -35.35
C LYS A 126 27.50 -11.47 -33.96
N ARG A 127 26.57 -12.39 -33.63
CA ARG A 127 25.96 -12.48 -32.28
C ARG A 127 26.97 -12.83 -31.19
N ARG A 128 27.92 -13.72 -31.47
CA ARG A 128 29.01 -14.06 -30.52
C ARG A 128 29.95 -12.88 -30.29
N LEU A 129 30.27 -12.11 -31.34
CA LEU A 129 31.11 -10.92 -31.25
C LEU A 129 30.44 -9.84 -30.39
N MET A 130 29.16 -9.53 -30.64
CA MET A 130 28.39 -8.56 -29.85
C MET A 130 28.25 -9.00 -28.39
N LYS A 131 27.98 -10.29 -28.13
CA LYS A 131 27.95 -10.84 -26.76
C LYS A 131 29.29 -10.66 -26.06
N ASN A 132 30.40 -10.87 -26.76
CA ASN A 132 31.74 -10.68 -26.19
C ASN A 132 32.06 -9.21 -25.95
N GLN A 133 31.65 -8.31 -26.84
CA GLN A 133 31.81 -6.86 -26.67
C GLN A 133 30.98 -6.35 -25.48
N ALA A 134 29.70 -6.70 -25.41
CA ALA A 134 28.83 -6.38 -24.29
C ALA A 134 29.38 -6.96 -22.97
N LYS A 135 29.91 -8.18 -22.99
CA LYS A 135 30.57 -8.78 -21.83
C LYS A 135 31.79 -7.99 -21.38
N LYS A 136 32.65 -7.55 -22.31
CA LYS A 136 33.83 -6.74 -22.01
C LYS A 136 33.42 -5.38 -21.43
N ALA A 137 32.45 -4.71 -22.04
CA ALA A 137 31.93 -3.42 -21.58
C ALA A 137 31.31 -3.52 -20.18
N LEU A 138 30.44 -4.49 -19.94
CA LEU A 138 29.83 -4.72 -18.63
C LEU A 138 30.88 -5.11 -17.58
N GLN A 139 31.84 -5.96 -17.95
CA GLN A 139 32.91 -6.34 -17.03
C GLN A 139 33.76 -5.12 -16.65
N PHE A 140 34.14 -4.27 -17.62
CA PHE A 140 34.86 -3.02 -17.38
C PHE A 140 34.07 -2.07 -16.48
N GLN A 141 32.78 -1.87 -16.75
CA GLN A 141 31.91 -1.04 -15.92
C GLN A 141 31.82 -1.56 -14.49
N TYR A 142 31.61 -2.87 -14.29
CA TYR A 142 31.54 -3.44 -12.95
C TYR A 142 32.87 -3.41 -12.22
N THR A 143 34.01 -3.60 -12.91
CA THR A 143 35.34 -3.47 -12.28
C THR A 143 35.64 -2.03 -11.89
N LEU A 144 35.35 -1.08 -12.79
CA LEU A 144 35.52 0.35 -12.53
C LEU A 144 34.64 0.80 -11.36
N ASN A 145 33.38 0.39 -11.32
CA ASN A 145 32.48 0.67 -10.19
C ASN A 145 33.03 0.08 -8.88
N ALA A 146 33.51 -1.16 -8.89
CA ALA A 146 34.08 -1.79 -7.70
C ALA A 146 35.33 -1.08 -7.18
N GLU A 147 36.23 -0.66 -8.08
CA GLU A 147 37.43 0.10 -7.70
C GLU A 147 37.10 1.51 -7.21
N LEU A 148 36.17 2.20 -7.88
CA LEU A 148 35.66 3.50 -7.44
C LEU A 148 35.06 3.38 -6.03
N MET A 149 34.30 2.32 -5.74
CA MET A 149 33.75 2.08 -4.41
C MET A 149 34.83 1.85 -3.35
N ASN A 150 35.88 1.08 -3.67
CA ASN A 150 36.97 0.84 -2.74
C ASN A 150 37.77 2.12 -2.44
N LYS A 151 38.07 2.92 -3.47
CA LYS A 151 38.74 4.24 -3.31
C LYS A 151 37.83 5.28 -2.62
N TYR A 152 36.52 5.16 -2.79
CA TYR A 152 35.54 6.03 -2.15
C TYR A 152 35.44 5.79 -0.65
N ARG A 153 35.44 4.52 -0.21
CA ARG A 153 35.43 4.16 1.21
C ARG A 153 36.63 4.71 1.97
N SER A 154 37.76 4.91 1.29
CA SER A 154 39.00 5.38 1.92
C SER A 154 39.21 6.91 1.91
N LYS A 155 38.46 7.71 1.13
CA LYS A 155 38.67 9.18 1.04
C LYS A 155 37.39 10.01 1.23
N ASN A 156 37.38 10.89 2.24
CA ASN A 156 36.26 11.80 2.54
C ASN A 156 36.11 13.00 1.58
N LYS A 157 37.20 13.50 0.96
CA LYS A 157 37.14 14.65 0.03
C LYS A 157 36.52 14.31 -1.34
N GLY A 158 36.58 13.05 -1.78
CA GLY A 158 36.01 12.60 -3.06
C GLY A 158 34.47 12.55 -3.10
N LYS A 159 33.81 12.66 -1.94
CA LYS A 159 32.35 12.54 -1.82
C LYS A 159 31.60 13.71 -2.46
N GLN A 160 32.15 14.91 -2.39
CA GLN A 160 31.51 16.11 -2.92
C GLN A 160 31.63 16.18 -4.45
N ALA A 161 32.80 15.86 -5.00
CA ALA A 161 33.04 15.83 -6.45
C ALA A 161 32.14 14.80 -7.16
N LEU A 162 32.02 13.58 -6.64
CA LEU A 162 31.15 12.58 -7.27
C LEU A 162 29.66 12.94 -7.14
N SER A 163 29.24 13.56 -6.02
CA SER A 163 27.87 14.07 -5.89
C SER A 163 27.55 15.14 -6.93
N GLN A 164 28.52 15.96 -7.36
CA GLN A 164 28.30 16.95 -8.42
C GLN A 164 28.18 16.29 -9.79
N ILE A 165 29.02 15.29 -10.08
CA ILE A 165 28.98 14.52 -11.33
C ILE A 165 27.63 13.79 -11.48
N ILE A 166 27.16 13.11 -10.42
CA ILE A 166 25.88 12.37 -10.45
C ILE A 166 24.68 13.31 -10.61
N ARG A 167 24.78 14.57 -10.16
CA ARG A 167 23.74 15.60 -10.35
C ARG A 167 23.73 16.24 -11.74
N GLY A 168 24.64 15.81 -12.63
CA GLY A 168 24.77 16.30 -14.01
C GLY A 168 23.50 16.09 -14.86
N LYS A 169 23.37 16.91 -15.91
CA LYS A 169 22.18 16.96 -16.78
C LYS A 169 21.83 15.60 -17.42
N LEU A 170 22.84 14.82 -17.80
CA LEU A 170 22.66 13.50 -18.43
C LEU A 170 22.01 12.49 -17.48
N MET A 171 22.44 12.43 -16.22
CA MET A 171 21.89 11.49 -15.23
C MET A 171 20.41 11.77 -14.97
N ARG A 172 19.99 13.06 -14.96
CA ARG A 172 18.58 13.47 -14.85
C ARG A 172 17.78 13.12 -16.09
N LYS A 173 18.29 13.43 -17.28
CA LYS A 173 17.63 13.16 -18.57
C LYS A 173 17.25 11.69 -18.72
N TYR A 174 18.15 10.79 -18.33
CA TYR A 174 17.95 9.34 -18.43
C TYR A 174 17.39 8.69 -17.15
N LYS A 175 17.00 9.46 -16.13
CA LYS A 175 16.39 8.98 -14.87
C LYS A 175 17.20 7.88 -14.13
N ILE A 176 18.52 7.89 -14.26
CA ILE A 176 19.43 6.89 -13.68
C ILE A 176 20.01 7.30 -12.32
N ILE A 177 19.55 8.41 -11.75
CA ILE A 177 20.07 8.93 -10.48
C ILE A 177 19.77 7.97 -9.32
N THR A 178 18.57 7.42 -9.25
CA THR A 178 18.19 6.45 -8.21
C THR A 178 19.04 5.20 -8.27
N GLU A 179 19.27 4.68 -9.47
CA GLU A 179 20.12 3.51 -9.71
C GLU A 179 21.58 3.78 -9.35
N ALA A 180 22.09 4.95 -9.73
CA ALA A 180 23.43 5.39 -9.36
C ALA A 180 23.57 5.59 -7.84
N VAL A 181 22.58 6.20 -7.18
CA VAL A 181 22.57 6.36 -5.71
C VAL A 181 22.59 5.00 -5.02
N ASN A 182 21.86 4.00 -5.54
CA ASN A 182 21.82 2.65 -4.99
C ASN A 182 23.13 1.88 -5.22
N GLU A 183 23.67 1.90 -6.45
CA GLU A 183 24.88 1.16 -6.80
C GLU A 183 26.11 1.78 -6.13
N PHE A 184 26.19 3.11 -6.09
CA PHE A 184 27.32 3.83 -5.52
C PHE A 184 27.14 4.14 -4.02
N ARG A 185 25.95 3.93 -3.45
CA ARG A 185 25.62 4.15 -2.01
C ARG A 185 25.98 5.54 -1.49
N PHE A 186 25.74 6.57 -2.29
CA PHE A 186 25.93 7.97 -1.88
C PHE A 186 24.68 8.49 -1.19
N THR A 187 24.83 9.30 -0.15
CA THR A 187 23.73 10.14 0.31
C THR A 187 23.51 11.24 -0.72
N ALA A 188 22.51 11.07 -1.61
CA ALA A 188 21.98 12.19 -2.37
C ALA A 188 21.58 13.26 -1.34
N GLY A 189 22.39 14.32 -1.26
CA GLY A 189 22.44 15.23 -0.11
C GLY A 189 21.09 15.50 0.53
N ARG A 190 21.04 15.33 1.86
CA ARG A 190 19.86 15.46 2.71
C ARG A 190 18.57 15.14 1.94
N GLN A 191 18.10 13.89 2.00
CA GLN A 191 16.64 13.72 2.12
C GLN A 191 16.24 14.78 3.13
N ARG A 192 15.45 15.78 2.70
CA ARG A 192 14.83 16.73 3.63
C ARG A 192 14.24 15.81 4.69
N GLN A 193 14.84 15.79 5.88
CA GLN A 193 14.28 15.07 7.01
C GLN A 193 12.83 15.54 7.00
N LYS A 194 11.88 14.64 6.71
CA LYS A 194 10.46 14.96 6.84
C LYS A 194 10.39 15.60 8.22
N LYS A 195 10.01 16.88 8.32
CA LYS A 195 9.97 17.62 9.59
C LYS A 195 9.07 16.82 10.53
N GLY A 196 9.65 15.93 11.32
CA GLY A 196 9.00 14.65 11.68
C GLY A 196 8.12 14.71 12.91
N SER A 197 8.27 15.74 13.75
CA SER A 197 7.48 15.87 14.98
C SER A 197 6.70 17.20 15.01
N LEU A 198 7.35 18.32 14.72
CA LEU A 198 6.74 19.65 14.78
C LEU A 198 5.60 19.81 13.78
N SER A 199 5.76 19.27 12.57
CA SER A 199 4.67 19.26 11.57
C SER A 199 3.52 18.37 12.01
N LYS A 200 3.79 17.26 12.71
CA LYS A 200 2.76 16.32 13.15
C LYS A 200 1.96 16.90 14.32
N ARG A 201 2.62 17.42 15.35
CA ARG A 201 1.96 18.11 16.48
C ARG A 201 1.10 19.28 16.01
N LEU A 202 1.60 20.07 15.05
CA LEU A 202 0.82 21.14 14.44
C LEU A 202 -0.39 20.61 13.67
N THR A 203 -0.21 19.54 12.89
CA THR A 203 -1.32 18.90 12.15
C THR A 203 -2.36 18.37 13.12
N ASP A 204 -1.95 17.69 14.20
CA ASP A 204 -2.85 17.14 15.21
C ASP A 204 -3.63 18.27 15.91
N ARG A 205 -2.98 19.39 16.29
CA ARG A 205 -3.67 20.58 16.83
C ARG A 205 -4.70 21.16 15.87
N VAL A 206 -4.33 21.32 14.59
CA VAL A 206 -5.26 21.83 13.56
C VAL A 206 -6.42 20.85 13.36
N CYS A 207 -6.15 19.55 13.30
CA CYS A 207 -7.18 18.52 13.19
C CYS A 207 -8.15 18.57 14.39
N SER A 208 -7.64 18.59 15.62
CA SER A 208 -8.46 18.69 16.82
C SER A 208 -9.29 19.96 16.86
N PHE A 209 -8.75 21.08 16.39
CA PHE A 209 -9.49 22.34 16.28
C PHE A 209 -10.67 22.24 15.30
N TYR A 210 -10.45 21.65 14.12
CA TYR A 210 -11.52 21.40 13.15
C TYR A 210 -12.58 20.43 13.67
N GLU A 211 -12.21 19.49 14.54
CA GLU A 211 -13.13 18.49 15.12
C GLU A 211 -13.98 19.02 16.28
N ARG A 212 -13.79 20.27 16.69
CA ARG A 212 -14.66 20.88 17.70
C ARG A 212 -16.03 21.21 17.11
N ASP A 213 -17.07 21.06 17.92
CA ASP A 213 -18.47 21.18 17.47
C ASP A 213 -18.91 22.63 17.19
N ASP A 214 -18.20 23.62 17.72
CA ASP A 214 -18.35 25.03 17.38
C ASP A 214 -17.78 25.35 15.98
N ILE A 215 -16.76 24.62 15.54
CA ILE A 215 -16.10 24.83 14.23
C ILE A 215 -16.72 23.98 13.12
N SER A 216 -17.05 22.72 13.41
CA SER A 216 -17.74 21.85 12.47
C SER A 216 -18.74 20.98 13.20
N ARG A 217 -19.87 20.63 12.59
CA ARG A 217 -20.87 19.73 13.17
C ARG A 217 -20.84 18.36 12.49
N ILE A 218 -21.15 17.31 13.25
CA ILE A 218 -21.31 15.96 12.70
C ILE A 218 -22.63 15.89 11.93
N THR A 219 -22.65 15.18 10.80
CA THR A 219 -23.90 14.96 10.08
C THR A 219 -24.64 13.74 10.63
N PRO A 220 -25.98 13.78 10.73
CA PRO A 220 -26.77 12.77 11.45
C PRO A 220 -26.90 11.43 10.71
N GLY A 221 -26.56 11.37 9.43
CA GLY A 221 -26.74 10.17 8.61
C GLY A 221 -25.73 9.08 8.91
N ILE A 222 -26.18 7.87 9.28
CA ILE A 222 -25.32 6.68 9.48
C ILE A 222 -24.49 6.35 8.22
N LYS A 223 -25.07 6.58 7.03
CA LYS A 223 -24.40 6.36 5.75
C LYS A 223 -23.53 7.54 5.32
N ASP A 224 -23.62 8.67 6.02
CA ASP A 224 -22.96 9.92 5.66
C ASP A 224 -21.50 9.93 6.15
N THR A 225 -20.69 9.11 5.47
CA THR A 225 -19.30 8.84 5.83
C THR A 225 -18.38 9.15 4.66
N VAL A 226 -17.17 9.62 4.96
CA VAL A 226 -16.14 9.93 3.97
C VAL A 226 -15.00 8.92 4.11
N THR A 227 -14.56 8.34 3.00
CA THR A 227 -13.45 7.39 2.97
C THR A 227 -12.31 7.95 2.14
N LYS A 228 -11.09 7.96 2.71
CA LYS A 228 -9.87 8.33 1.99
C LYS A 228 -8.71 7.47 2.46
N ASN A 229 -7.93 6.94 1.52
CA ASN A 229 -6.79 6.05 1.81
C ASN A 229 -7.14 4.86 2.71
N GLY A 230 -8.33 4.26 2.53
CA GLY A 230 -8.80 3.13 3.34
C GLY A 230 -9.29 3.48 4.75
N ILE A 231 -9.26 4.76 5.15
CA ILE A 231 -9.78 5.22 6.44
C ILE A 231 -11.19 5.79 6.22
N LYS A 232 -12.18 5.20 6.89
CA LYS A 232 -13.58 5.66 6.89
C LYS A 232 -13.87 6.46 8.16
N LYS A 233 -14.46 7.65 8.00
CA LYS A 233 -14.82 8.55 9.11
C LYS A 233 -16.22 9.13 8.86
N GLN A 234 -16.94 9.46 9.94
CA GLN A 234 -18.21 10.20 9.86
C GLN A 234 -17.97 11.58 9.25
N ARG A 235 -18.84 12.01 8.34
CA ARG A 235 -18.72 13.34 7.73
C ARG A 235 -18.99 14.43 8.77
N ARG A 236 -18.19 15.49 8.72
CA ARG A 236 -18.38 16.73 9.46
C ARG A 236 -18.50 17.89 8.48
N VAL A 237 -19.39 18.83 8.79
CA VAL A 237 -19.66 20.02 7.98
C VAL A 237 -19.21 21.25 8.75
N MET A 238 -18.39 22.09 8.13
CA MET A 238 -17.94 23.34 8.75
C MET A 238 -19.11 24.30 8.95
N THR A 239 -19.14 24.99 10.09
CA THR A 239 -20.19 25.96 10.44
C THR A 239 -19.97 27.29 9.72
N GLU A 240 -18.71 27.66 9.51
CA GLU A 240 -18.30 28.96 8.95
C GLU A 240 -17.32 28.78 7.78
N SER A 241 -16.93 29.90 7.15
CA SER A 241 -15.89 29.91 6.12
C SER A 241 -14.52 29.54 6.72
N ILE A 242 -13.65 28.96 5.90
CA ILE A 242 -12.31 28.54 6.34
C ILE A 242 -11.48 29.75 6.79
N GLU A 243 -11.74 30.92 6.21
CA GLU A 243 -11.10 32.19 6.55
C GLU A 243 -11.39 32.58 8.00
N ILE A 244 -12.66 32.61 8.40
CA ILE A 244 -13.05 32.94 9.77
C ILE A 244 -12.55 31.88 10.76
N ILE A 245 -12.62 30.60 10.38
CA ILE A 245 -12.10 29.49 11.19
C ILE A 245 -10.57 29.63 11.40
N HIS A 246 -9.83 30.08 10.38
CA HIS A 246 -8.38 30.31 10.48
C HIS A 246 -8.05 31.50 11.39
N GLU A 247 -8.82 32.60 11.29
CA GLU A 247 -8.68 33.74 12.19
C GLU A 247 -8.92 33.33 13.65
N ARG A 248 -10.00 32.58 13.93
CA ARG A 248 -10.25 32.01 15.26
C ARG A 248 -9.11 31.12 15.74
N PHE A 249 -8.55 30.29 14.85
CA PHE A 249 -7.42 29.44 15.21
C PHE A 249 -6.20 30.25 15.65
N ILE A 250 -5.87 31.34 14.95
CA ILE A 250 -4.76 32.23 15.30
C ILE A 250 -5.03 32.95 16.63
N LEU A 251 -6.25 33.43 16.84
CA LEU A 251 -6.64 34.13 18.07
C LEU A 251 -6.55 33.22 19.30
N GLU A 252 -6.96 31.96 19.18
CA GLU A 252 -6.89 30.99 20.28
C GLU A 252 -5.50 30.39 20.49
N ASN A 253 -4.66 30.35 19.44
CA ASN A 253 -3.33 29.75 19.46
C ASN A 253 -2.27 30.78 19.09
N THR A 254 -2.12 31.81 19.93
CA THR A 254 -1.17 32.91 19.71
C THR A 254 0.30 32.44 19.69
N ASP A 255 0.59 31.25 20.25
CA ASP A 255 1.90 30.59 20.19
C ASP A 255 2.22 29.99 18.81
N ILE A 256 1.23 29.81 17.94
CA ILE A 256 1.37 29.12 16.66
C ILE A 256 1.26 30.10 15.49
N LYS A 257 2.36 30.26 14.75
CA LYS A 257 2.35 30.97 13.46
C LYS A 257 2.08 30.00 12.32
N ILE A 258 0.85 30.01 11.78
CA ILE A 258 0.45 29.24 10.60
C ILE A 258 -0.19 30.13 9.55
N SER A 259 0.24 29.98 8.29
CA SER A 259 -0.36 30.70 7.17
C SER A 259 -1.66 30.05 6.72
N TYR A 260 -2.60 30.85 6.21
CA TYR A 260 -3.89 30.39 5.70
C TYR A 260 -3.76 29.20 4.71
N PRO A 261 -2.90 29.23 3.67
CA PRO A 261 -2.78 28.11 2.74
C PRO A 261 -2.25 26.83 3.37
N THR A 262 -1.49 26.95 4.46
CA THR A 262 -0.95 25.80 5.21
C THR A 262 -2.03 25.20 6.10
N PHE A 263 -2.81 26.05 6.76
CA PHE A 263 -3.97 25.67 7.54
C PHE A 263 -5.01 24.92 6.70
N CYS A 264 -5.36 25.45 5.52
CA CYS A 264 -6.29 24.79 4.58
C CYS A 264 -5.79 23.41 4.14
N ARG A 265 -4.48 23.24 3.92
CA ARG A 265 -3.88 21.95 3.54
C ARG A 265 -3.87 20.93 4.68
N MET A 266 -3.87 21.39 5.92
CA MET A 266 -3.89 20.55 7.13
C MET A 266 -5.31 20.14 7.54
N ARG A 267 -6.35 20.63 6.86
CA ARG A 267 -7.74 20.25 7.14
C ARG A 267 -7.95 18.74 7.02
N PRO A 268 -8.59 18.09 8.01
CA PRO A 268 -8.98 16.68 7.92
C PRO A 268 -9.90 16.42 6.72
N PHE A 269 -9.76 15.27 6.06
CA PHE A 269 -10.54 14.99 4.84
C PHE A 269 -12.03 14.74 5.10
N TRP A 270 -12.40 14.37 6.33
CA TRP A 270 -13.78 14.15 6.77
C TRP A 270 -14.50 15.45 7.17
N VAL A 271 -13.78 16.57 7.27
CA VAL A 271 -14.33 17.91 7.52
C VAL A 271 -14.47 18.62 6.17
N GLN A 272 -15.72 18.86 5.76
CA GLN A 272 -16.07 19.38 4.44
C GLN A 272 -16.81 20.72 4.55
N PRO A 273 -16.71 21.58 3.51
CA PRO A 273 -17.57 22.75 3.44
C PRO A 273 -19.04 22.34 3.29
N PRO A 274 -19.98 23.15 3.80
CA PRO A 274 -21.40 22.89 3.68
C PRO A 274 -21.85 22.87 2.21
N LYS A 275 -22.70 21.89 1.88
CA LYS A 275 -23.46 21.83 0.63
C LYS A 275 -24.88 22.37 0.85
N ASP A 276 -25.62 22.63 -0.22
CA ASP A 276 -27.02 23.07 -0.09
C ASP A 276 -27.91 22.06 0.63
N SER A 277 -27.63 20.76 0.47
CA SER A 277 -28.30 19.68 1.22
C SER A 277 -28.01 19.70 2.71
N ASP A 278 -26.94 20.39 3.15
CA ASP A 278 -26.55 20.46 4.54
C ASP A 278 -27.27 21.59 5.29
N ARG A 279 -27.99 22.46 4.59
CA ARG A 279 -28.75 23.56 5.21
C ARG A 279 -29.82 22.98 6.14
N GLU A 280 -29.86 23.49 7.38
CA GLU A 280 -30.88 23.13 8.38
C GLU A 280 -32.20 23.88 8.11
N THR A 281 -32.67 23.79 6.87
CA THR A 281 -33.91 24.39 6.39
C THR A 281 -34.79 23.31 5.76
N CYS A 282 -36.02 23.13 6.24
CA CYS A 282 -36.98 22.24 5.57
C CYS A 282 -37.48 22.90 4.29
N ALA A 283 -37.12 22.36 3.13
CA ALA A 283 -37.68 22.73 1.83
C ALA A 283 -38.92 21.87 1.49
N CYS A 284 -39.66 21.46 2.52
CA CYS A 284 -40.83 20.62 2.36
C CYS A 284 -42.06 21.45 1.95
N LYS A 285 -42.99 20.81 1.26
CA LYS A 285 -44.26 21.41 0.81
C LYS A 285 -44.99 22.18 1.92
N TYR A 286 -44.98 21.67 3.15
CA TYR A 286 -45.58 22.34 4.31
C TYR A 286 -44.91 23.69 4.63
N HIS A 287 -43.58 23.75 4.65
CA HIS A 287 -42.85 24.99 4.90
C HIS A 287 -43.03 26.00 3.76
N GLU A 288 -43.01 25.56 2.50
CA GLU A 288 -43.19 26.46 1.37
C GLU A 288 -44.63 27.00 1.29
N ASN A 289 -45.64 26.15 1.49
CA ASN A 289 -47.04 26.59 1.52
C ASN A 289 -47.31 27.53 2.68
N MET A 290 -46.76 27.23 3.87
CA MET A 290 -46.90 28.11 5.02
C MET A 290 -46.21 29.47 4.79
N GLN A 291 -45.05 29.47 4.14
CA GLN A 291 -44.36 30.70 3.76
C GLN A 291 -45.19 31.53 2.77
N PHE A 292 -45.88 30.92 1.81
CA PHE A 292 -46.77 31.64 0.91
C PHE A 292 -47.95 32.29 1.64
N LEU A 293 -48.60 31.55 2.56
CA LEU A 293 -49.68 32.09 3.40
C LEU A 293 -49.19 33.28 4.23
N VAL A 294 -48.05 33.13 4.91
CA VAL A 294 -47.42 34.19 5.71
C VAL A 294 -47.09 35.41 4.88
N ASN A 295 -46.53 35.22 3.68
CA ASN A 295 -46.16 36.34 2.81
C ASN A 295 -47.40 37.13 2.37
N SER A 296 -48.50 36.44 2.05
CA SER A 296 -49.77 37.08 1.68
C SER A 296 -50.39 37.80 2.88
N LEU A 297 -50.48 37.17 4.05
CA LEU A 297 -51.02 37.78 5.27
C LEU A 297 -50.18 38.96 5.77
N HIS A 298 -48.85 38.89 5.66
CA HIS A 298 -48.00 40.04 5.94
C HIS A 298 -48.19 41.16 4.91
N GLY A 299 -48.44 40.83 3.64
CA GLY A 299 -48.76 41.83 2.61
C GLY A 299 -50.05 42.60 2.91
N LEU A 300 -50.99 41.94 3.60
CA LEU A 300 -52.25 42.51 4.09
C LEU A 300 -52.14 43.13 5.50
N ASN A 301 -50.93 43.25 6.06
CA ASN A 301 -50.66 43.73 7.42
C ASN A 301 -51.32 42.92 8.56
N CYS A 302 -51.81 41.70 8.29
CA CYS A 302 -52.36 40.81 9.33
C CYS A 302 -51.26 40.17 10.21
N LEU A 303 -50.00 40.19 9.76
CA LEU A 303 -48.86 39.60 10.48
C LEU A 303 -47.68 40.58 10.54
N PRO A 304 -46.97 40.66 11.68
CA PRO A 304 -45.88 41.62 11.88
C PRO A 304 -44.54 41.19 11.26
N SER A 305 -44.37 39.92 10.90
CA SER A 305 -43.12 39.40 10.33
C SER A 305 -43.37 38.42 9.20
N LYS A 306 -42.41 38.32 8.27
CA LYS A 306 -42.37 37.32 7.18
C LYS A 306 -41.66 36.04 7.59
N ARG A 307 -40.98 36.02 8.74
CA ARG A 307 -40.15 34.89 9.17
C ARG A 307 -41.00 33.85 9.90
N LEU A 308 -41.08 32.64 9.36
CA LEU A 308 -41.85 31.54 9.95
C LEU A 308 -41.49 31.25 11.40
N GLN A 309 -40.21 31.32 11.77
CA GLN A 309 -39.78 31.08 13.16
C GLN A 309 -40.32 32.13 14.15
N GLU A 310 -40.43 33.39 13.73
CA GLU A 310 -40.97 34.46 14.58
C GLU A 310 -42.49 34.30 14.73
N ILE A 311 -43.17 33.91 13.67
CA ILE A 311 -44.62 33.68 13.67
C ILE A 311 -44.98 32.48 14.55
N VAL A 312 -44.24 31.37 14.45
CA VAL A 312 -44.45 30.20 15.33
C VAL A 312 -44.26 30.60 16.80
N LYS A 313 -43.30 31.48 17.14
CA LYS A 313 -43.13 32.02 18.50
C LYS A 313 -44.31 32.85 18.97
N MET A 314 -45.02 33.54 18.07
CA MET A 314 -46.22 34.31 18.44
C MET A 314 -47.38 33.40 18.86
N PHE A 315 -47.50 32.23 18.24
CA PHE A 315 -48.62 31.30 18.43
C PHE A 315 -48.27 30.06 19.29
N ALA A 316 -47.08 30.03 19.89
CA ALA A 316 -46.63 28.99 20.80
C ALA A 316 -46.06 29.62 22.07
N CYS A 317 -46.52 29.15 23.23
CA CYS A 317 -45.98 29.54 24.54
C CYS A 317 -44.50 29.16 24.69
N ASP A 318 -44.14 27.94 24.25
CA ASP A 318 -42.76 27.46 24.18
C ASP A 318 -42.61 26.49 23.01
N ILE A 319 -41.65 26.74 22.13
CA ILE A 319 -41.34 25.91 20.95
C ILE A 319 -40.77 24.55 21.36
N ASN A 320 -40.12 24.46 22.53
CA ASN A 320 -39.49 23.23 22.99
C ASN A 320 -40.46 22.33 23.77
N LYS A 321 -41.65 22.83 24.14
CA LYS A 321 -42.65 22.05 24.88
C LYS A 321 -43.57 21.30 23.91
N MET A 322 -43.53 19.96 23.99
CA MET A 322 -44.36 19.09 23.15
C MET A 322 -45.84 19.44 23.26
N ASP A 323 -46.36 19.64 24.48
CA ASP A 323 -47.79 19.91 24.67
C ASP A 323 -48.26 21.18 23.98
N CYS A 324 -47.41 22.22 23.93
CA CYS A 324 -47.71 23.48 23.24
C CYS A 324 -47.74 23.29 21.73
N MET A 325 -46.69 22.68 21.17
CA MET A 325 -46.58 22.49 19.72
C MET A 325 -47.62 21.50 19.17
N TYR A 326 -48.12 20.58 20.00
CA TYR A 326 -49.21 19.67 19.69
C TYR A 326 -50.61 20.23 20.02
N GLY A 327 -50.73 21.45 20.55
CA GLY A 327 -52.01 22.09 20.86
C GLY A 327 -52.76 21.48 22.04
N ARG A 328 -52.04 20.80 22.95
CA ARG A 328 -52.57 20.21 24.20
C ARG A 328 -52.33 21.10 25.41
N CYS A 329 -51.82 22.31 25.20
CA CYS A 329 -51.53 23.25 26.27
C CYS A 329 -52.79 24.02 26.66
N MET A 330 -53.07 24.09 27.96
CA MET A 330 -54.19 24.85 28.52
C MET A 330 -54.02 26.37 28.41
N GLU A 331 -52.79 26.84 28.18
CA GLU A 331 -52.45 28.27 28.10
C GLU A 331 -52.34 28.79 26.66
N CYS A 332 -52.41 27.91 25.65
CA CYS A 332 -52.31 28.34 24.26
C CYS A 332 -53.54 29.12 23.85
N LYS A 333 -53.34 30.37 23.43
CA LYS A 333 -54.38 31.18 22.79
C LYS A 333 -54.67 30.63 21.39
N GLU A 334 -55.93 30.65 20.98
CA GLU A 334 -56.32 30.38 19.60
C GLU A 334 -55.64 31.39 18.65
N VAL A 335 -55.36 30.95 17.42
CA VAL A 335 -54.79 31.79 16.37
C VAL A 335 -55.89 32.75 15.92
N ILE A 336 -56.07 33.86 16.62
CA ILE A 336 -57.02 34.89 16.23
C ILE A 336 -56.22 35.99 15.52
N LEU A 337 -56.34 36.04 14.20
CA LEU A 337 -55.87 37.15 13.39
C LEU A 337 -57.05 38.08 13.11
N GLN A 338 -56.85 39.37 13.27
CA GLN A 338 -57.80 40.39 12.86
C GLN A 338 -57.23 41.12 11.64
N SER A 339 -58.03 41.23 10.59
CA SER A 339 -57.72 42.02 9.41
C SER A 339 -58.42 43.38 9.54
N GLU A 340 -57.70 44.48 9.31
CA GLU A 340 -58.27 45.83 9.20
C GLU A 340 -58.89 46.09 7.81
N THR A 341 -58.81 45.12 6.90
CA THR A 341 -59.27 45.20 5.52
C THR A 341 -60.65 44.61 5.33
N ASP A 342 -61.43 45.17 4.41
CA ASP A 342 -62.77 44.68 4.05
C ASP A 342 -62.71 43.22 3.59
N SER A 343 -63.49 42.34 4.21
CA SER A 343 -63.54 40.90 3.96
C SER A 343 -64.01 40.50 2.56
N THR A 344 -64.43 41.47 1.74
CA THR A 344 -64.87 41.29 0.34
C THR A 344 -63.73 41.37 -0.67
N ILE A 345 -62.51 41.74 -0.27
CA ILE A 345 -61.36 41.84 -1.18
C ILE A 345 -60.76 40.45 -1.41
N ASN A 346 -60.74 40.01 -2.67
CA ASN A 346 -60.07 38.77 -3.05
C ASN A 346 -58.56 38.96 -3.05
N THR A 347 -57.85 38.07 -2.36
CA THR A 347 -56.38 38.03 -2.33
C THR A 347 -55.86 36.84 -3.14
N GLU A 348 -54.79 37.10 -3.88
CA GLU A 348 -54.10 36.07 -4.65
C GLU A 348 -52.85 35.57 -3.90
N TRP A 349 -52.71 34.25 -3.80
CA TRP A 349 -51.55 33.63 -3.18
C TRP A 349 -51.16 32.33 -3.90
N PHE A 350 -49.97 31.81 -3.59
CA PHE A 350 -49.47 30.59 -4.24
C PHE A 350 -49.52 29.40 -3.31
N GLN A 351 -49.85 28.23 -3.84
CA GLN A 351 -49.75 26.98 -3.11
C GLN A 351 -49.20 25.89 -4.00
N TRP A 352 -48.31 25.06 -3.47
CA TRP A 352 -47.99 23.78 -4.08
C TRP A 352 -49.14 22.80 -3.84
N LYS A 353 -49.71 22.26 -4.91
CA LYS A 353 -50.70 21.18 -4.89
C LYS A 353 -50.22 20.00 -5.73
N THR A 354 -50.61 18.80 -5.32
CA THR A 354 -50.27 17.56 -6.03
C THR A 354 -51.49 17.16 -6.83
N LYS A 355 -51.39 17.19 -8.15
CA LYS A 355 -52.46 16.81 -9.09
C LYS A 355 -52.10 15.51 -9.79
N LYS A 356 -53.09 14.68 -10.11
CA LYS A 356 -52.91 13.51 -10.96
C LYS A 356 -53.24 13.91 -12.39
N GLU A 357 -52.33 13.64 -13.32
CA GLU A 357 -52.52 13.89 -14.74
C GLU A 357 -52.23 12.58 -15.50
N THR A 358 -53.10 12.20 -16.42
CA THR A 358 -52.86 11.06 -17.31
C THR A 358 -51.93 11.52 -18.43
N ARG A 359 -50.76 10.86 -18.55
CA ARG A 359 -49.81 11.12 -19.62
C ARG A 359 -49.56 9.84 -20.41
N LEU A 360 -49.53 9.98 -21.74
CA LEU A 360 -49.10 8.91 -22.64
C LEU A 360 -47.58 8.77 -22.54
N ILE A 361 -47.11 7.72 -21.89
CA ILE A 361 -45.69 7.36 -21.82
C ILE A 361 -45.57 6.00 -22.51
N ASN A 362 -44.89 5.98 -23.67
CA ASN A 362 -44.75 4.79 -24.54
C ASN A 362 -46.09 4.20 -25.02
N ASN A 363 -46.98 5.04 -25.58
CA ASN A 363 -48.32 4.65 -26.07
C ASN A 363 -49.23 3.96 -25.03
N GLN A 364 -48.93 4.10 -23.74
CA GLN A 364 -49.77 3.64 -22.65
C GLN A 364 -50.12 4.84 -21.76
N GLU A 365 -51.40 4.98 -21.44
CA GLU A 365 -51.87 5.98 -20.48
C GLU A 365 -51.39 5.59 -19.09
N LYS A 366 -50.60 6.46 -18.47
CA LYS A 366 -50.16 6.30 -17.08
C LYS A 366 -50.58 7.53 -16.29
N GLU A 367 -51.18 7.31 -15.13
CA GLU A 367 -51.38 8.38 -14.14
C GLU A 367 -50.04 8.80 -13.56
N VAL A 368 -49.67 10.05 -13.81
CA VAL A 368 -48.48 10.67 -13.23
C VAL A 368 -48.93 11.66 -12.16
N THR A 369 -48.31 11.57 -10.98
CA THR A 369 -48.50 12.56 -9.93
C THR A 369 -47.54 13.73 -10.16
N LEU A 370 -48.09 14.93 -10.27
CA LEU A 370 -47.33 16.15 -10.53
C LEU A 370 -47.56 17.13 -9.38
N THR A 371 -46.48 17.71 -8.88
CA THR A 371 -46.55 18.79 -7.89
C THR A 371 -46.38 20.11 -8.62
N VAL A 372 -47.43 20.93 -8.62
CA VAL A 372 -47.50 22.18 -9.39
C VAL A 372 -47.75 23.34 -8.44
N LYS A 373 -47.10 24.48 -8.72
CA LYS A 373 -47.35 25.74 -8.01
C LYS A 373 -48.57 26.39 -8.65
N GLU A 374 -49.66 26.41 -7.92
CA GLU A 374 -50.94 26.96 -8.36
C GLU A 374 -51.16 28.32 -7.71
N LYS A 375 -51.76 29.25 -8.48
CA LYS A 375 -52.21 30.54 -7.98
C LYS A 375 -53.66 30.37 -7.52
N VAL A 376 -53.91 30.65 -6.25
CA VAL A 376 -55.23 30.55 -5.61
C VAL A 376 -55.73 31.95 -5.33
N THR A 377 -56.99 32.20 -5.66
CA THR A 377 -57.70 33.45 -5.39
C THR A 377 -58.81 33.17 -4.39
N ASP A 378 -58.75 33.78 -3.23
CA ASP A 378 -59.74 33.57 -2.16
C ASP A 378 -59.96 34.85 -1.35
N SER A 379 -61.03 34.88 -0.56
CA SER A 379 -61.30 35.94 0.41
C SER A 379 -60.25 35.98 1.52
N ILE A 380 -60.09 37.15 2.15
CA ILE A 380 -59.16 37.34 3.28
C ILE A 380 -59.54 36.44 4.46
N ASP A 381 -60.83 36.29 4.74
CA ASP A 381 -61.32 35.45 5.84
C ASP A 381 -60.98 33.97 5.60
N SER A 382 -61.23 33.45 4.39
CA SER A 382 -60.84 32.07 4.02
C SER A 382 -59.32 31.86 4.09
N LEU A 383 -58.52 32.88 3.77
CA LEU A 383 -57.07 32.84 3.91
C LEU A 383 -56.63 32.74 5.38
N ILE A 384 -57.29 33.49 6.27
CA ILE A 384 -57.05 33.44 7.73
C ILE A 384 -57.46 32.08 8.31
N ASP A 385 -58.59 31.53 7.88
CA ASP A 385 -59.06 30.20 8.31
C ASP A 385 -58.12 29.08 7.84
N THR A 386 -57.66 29.18 6.59
CA THR A 386 -56.66 28.26 6.02
C THR A 386 -55.35 28.36 6.78
N PHE A 387 -54.89 29.56 7.13
CA PHE A 387 -53.70 29.76 7.94
C PHE A 387 -53.85 29.18 9.35
N SER A 388 -54.97 29.43 10.01
CA SER A 388 -55.22 28.99 11.39
C SER A 388 -55.30 27.46 11.48
N SER A 389 -55.97 26.82 10.51
CA SER A 389 -56.04 25.35 10.43
C SER A 389 -54.68 24.71 10.12
N GLU A 390 -53.91 25.26 9.19
CA GLU A 390 -52.59 24.75 8.81
C GLU A 390 -51.51 25.07 9.85
N MET A 391 -51.65 26.14 10.64
CA MET A 391 -50.71 26.53 11.70
C MET A 391 -50.54 25.41 12.73
N GLN A 392 -51.62 24.74 13.12
CA GLN A 392 -51.53 23.65 14.09
C GLN A 392 -50.70 22.48 13.55
N ARG A 393 -50.89 22.11 12.28
CA ARG A 393 -50.08 21.08 11.61
C ARG A 393 -48.63 21.53 11.46
N PHE A 394 -48.41 22.80 11.16
CA PHE A 394 -47.09 23.40 11.01
C PHE A 394 -46.30 23.43 12.33
N LYS A 395 -46.95 23.70 13.47
CA LYS A 395 -46.33 23.59 14.80
C LYS A 395 -45.87 22.16 15.09
N VAL A 396 -46.72 21.16 14.86
CA VAL A 396 -46.31 19.75 15.03
C VAL A 396 -45.13 19.41 14.13
N HIS A 397 -45.18 19.82 12.86
CA HIS A 397 -44.11 19.57 11.89
C HIS A 397 -42.78 20.23 12.27
N THR A 398 -42.81 21.51 12.67
CA THR A 398 -41.61 22.25 13.10
C THR A 398 -41.00 21.62 14.36
N PHE A 399 -41.82 21.22 15.33
CA PHE A 399 -41.36 20.49 16.51
C PHE A 399 -40.69 19.16 16.14
N GLN A 400 -41.34 18.34 15.31
CA GLN A 400 -40.79 17.06 14.86
C GLN A 400 -39.50 17.20 14.04
N TYR A 401 -39.35 18.29 13.27
CA TYR A 401 -38.13 18.57 12.55
C TYR A 401 -36.98 19.01 13.49
N HIS A 402 -37.28 19.83 14.49
CA HIS A 402 -36.29 20.37 15.42
C HIS A 402 -35.86 19.38 16.54
N GLN A 403 -36.75 18.48 16.98
CA GLN A 403 -36.49 17.53 18.07
C GLN A 403 -35.30 16.56 17.83
N PRO A 404 -35.15 15.91 16.65
CA PRO A 404 -33.99 15.06 16.37
C PRO A 404 -32.68 15.87 16.38
N ILE A 405 -32.71 17.11 15.91
CA ILE A 405 -31.53 17.98 15.86
C ILE A 405 -31.10 18.36 17.29
N GLN A 406 -32.07 18.78 18.13
CA GLN A 406 -31.80 19.14 19.52
C GLN A 406 -31.38 17.95 20.39
N SER A 407 -32.03 16.80 20.24
CA SER A 407 -31.70 15.60 21.02
C SER A 407 -30.31 15.03 20.67
N LEU A 408 -29.89 15.11 19.41
CA LEU A 408 -28.50 14.80 19.01
C LEU A 408 -27.51 15.76 19.66
N GLN A 409 -27.77 17.08 19.59
CA GLN A 409 -26.92 18.09 20.22
C GLN A 409 -26.81 17.91 21.75
N GLU A 410 -27.91 17.53 22.41
CA GLU A 410 -27.95 17.32 23.86
C GLU A 410 -27.27 16.01 24.28
N HIS A 411 -27.45 14.93 23.52
CA HIS A 411 -26.73 13.68 23.72
C HIS A 411 -25.21 13.87 23.58
N GLU A 412 -24.78 14.64 22.58
CA GLU A 412 -23.37 15.03 22.42
C GLU A 412 -22.85 15.85 23.61
N ARG A 413 -23.63 16.82 24.13
CA ARG A 413 -23.25 17.58 25.33
C ARG A 413 -23.13 16.70 26.58
N LYS A 414 -23.99 15.69 26.74
CA LYS A 414 -23.95 14.75 27.87
C LYS A 414 -22.74 13.81 27.79
N LEU A 415 -22.36 13.36 26.59
CA LEU A 415 -21.15 12.58 26.37
C LEU A 415 -19.86 13.35 26.68
N LYS A 416 -19.85 14.69 26.53
CA LYS A 416 -18.70 15.55 26.86
C LYS A 416 -18.54 15.87 28.35
N ARG A 417 -19.58 15.64 29.16
CA ARG A 417 -19.56 15.89 30.62
C ARG A 417 -19.12 14.66 31.44
N LYS A 418 -18.98 13.50 30.80
CA LYS A 418 -18.32 12.30 31.34
C LYS A 418 -16.90 12.25 30.80
#